data_AF-A0A6I2UEB1-F1
#
_entry.id   AF-A0A6I2UEB1-F1
#
_cell.length_a   1.000
_cell.length_b   1.000
_cell.length_c   1.000
_cell.angle_alpha   90.00
_cell.angle_beta   90.00
_cell.angle_gamma   90.00
#
_symmetry.space_group_name_H-M   'P 1'
#
loop_
_entity.id
_entity.type
_entity.pdbx_description
1 polymer ?
#
loop_
_entity_poly.entity_id
_entity_poly.type
_entity_poly.pdbx_seq_one_letter_code
_entity_poly.pdbx_strand_id
1 'polypeptide(L)'
;MTAKLIYIGTMLFLAVTFYLAMKRIMRRDNYINSLILAFLERGEMTKAELLDTMYEYGCNDFRLKKIIARHNATREDYELVFDKIFHWANFKKRRRYLPINSFFFVSSLDYILEHKNDDAKKLATKMMNHFHF
;
A
#
# COMPACT_ATOMS: atom_id res chain seq x y z
N MET A 1 -34.62 17.93 24.46
CA MET A 1 -34.70 17.83 22.98
C MET A 1 -33.32 17.99 22.32
N THR A 2 -32.53 18.97 22.75
CA THR A 2 -31.15 19.24 22.28
C THR A 2 -30.18 18.06 22.43
N ALA A 3 -30.16 17.37 23.58
CA ALA A 3 -29.27 16.21 23.78
C ALA A 3 -29.53 15.05 22.80
N LYS A 4 -30.80 14.81 22.42
CA LYS A 4 -31.16 13.77 21.44
C LYS A 4 -30.69 14.16 20.03
N LEU A 5 -30.79 15.43 19.65
CA LEU A 5 -30.30 15.94 18.36
C LEU A 5 -28.77 15.84 18.26
N ILE A 6 -28.04 16.18 19.32
CA ILE A 6 -26.58 16.04 19.38
C ILE A 6 -26.18 14.57 19.25
N TYR A 7 -26.85 13.66 19.97
CA TYR A 7 -26.58 12.23 19.88
C TYR A 7 -26.81 11.69 18.45
N ILE A 8 -27.95 12.01 17.84
CA ILE A 8 -28.28 11.59 16.47
C ILE A 8 -27.26 12.16 15.47
N GLY A 9 -26.93 13.45 15.59
CA GLY A 9 -25.93 14.09 14.73
C GLY A 9 -24.55 13.44 14.84
N THR A 10 -24.13 13.10 16.07
CA THR A 10 -22.84 12.42 16.31
C THR A 10 -22.84 11.01 15.70
N MET A 11 -23.94 10.26 15.86
CA MET A 11 -24.06 8.92 15.28
C MET A 11 -24.03 8.95 13.75
N LEU A 12 -24.72 9.91 13.13
CA LEU A 12 -24.68 10.09 11.68
C LEU A 12 -23.28 10.46 11.19
N PHE A 13 -22.59 11.36 11.90
CA PHE A 13 -21.22 11.72 11.57
C PHE A 13 -20.27 10.51 11.65
N LEU A 14 -20.35 9.72 12.71
CA LEU A 14 -19.55 8.49 12.86
C LEU A 14 -19.87 7.46 11.77
N ALA A 15 -21.14 7.26 11.43
CA ALA A 15 -21.54 6.34 10.37
C ALA A 15 -21.01 6.76 8.99
N VAL A 16 -21.11 8.06 8.66
CA VAL A 16 -20.60 8.61 7.39
C VAL A 16 -19.08 8.49 7.31
N THR A 17 -18.37 8.90 8.36
CA THR A 17 -16.89 8.80 8.41
C THR A 17 -16.41 7.36 8.32
N PHE A 18 -17.08 6.43 9.01
CA PHE A 18 -16.80 5.00 8.92
C PHE A 18 -17.03 4.47 7.50
N TYR A 19 -18.17 4.80 6.87
CA TYR A 19 -18.49 4.39 5.51
C TYR A 19 -17.43 4.90 4.50
N LEU A 20 -17.05 6.18 4.60
CA LEU A 20 -16.01 6.76 3.75
C LEU A 20 -14.65 6.08 3.94
N ALA A 21 -14.28 5.77 5.18
CA ALA A 21 -13.05 5.02 5.49
C ALA A 21 -13.09 3.61 4.88
N MET A 22 -14.18 2.87 5.08
CA MET A 22 -14.35 1.51 4.53
C MET A 22 -14.35 1.51 3.01
N LYS A 23 -15.07 2.43 2.37
CA LYS A 23 -15.10 2.57 0.91
C LYS A 23 -13.70 2.79 0.35
N ARG A 24 -12.87 3.60 1.02
CA ARG A 24 -11.48 3.81 0.61
C ARG A 24 -10.62 2.56 0.79
N ILE A 25 -10.72 1.89 1.93
CA ILE A 25 -9.97 0.66 2.22
C ILE A 25 -10.31 -0.41 1.17
N MET A 26 -11.60 -0.64 0.90
CA MET A 26 -12.05 -1.61 -0.09
C MET A 26 -11.57 -1.27 -1.50
N ARG A 27 -11.62 0.01 -1.91
CA ARG A 27 -11.10 0.44 -3.23
C ARG A 27 -9.62 0.13 -3.37
N ARG A 28 -8.81 0.48 -2.37
CA ARG A 28 -7.37 0.18 -2.37
C ARG A 28 -7.13 -1.34 -2.40
N ASP A 29 -7.80 -2.11 -1.56
CA ASP A 29 -7.58 -3.55 -1.48
C ASP A 29 -8.02 -4.27 -2.77
N ASN A 30 -9.11 -3.83 -3.41
CA ASN A 30 -9.52 -4.33 -4.73
C ASN A 30 -8.49 -3.98 -5.81
N TYR A 31 -7.95 -2.76 -5.78
CA TYR A 31 -6.93 -2.31 -6.72
C TYR A 31 -5.61 -3.10 -6.57
N ILE A 32 -5.14 -3.27 -5.33
CA ILE A 32 -3.98 -4.13 -5.04
C ILE A 32 -4.23 -5.54 -5.57
N ASN A 33 -5.40 -6.11 -5.29
CA ASN A 33 -5.74 -7.45 -5.76
C ASN A 33 -5.75 -7.52 -7.30
N SER A 34 -6.27 -6.51 -8.00
CA SER A 34 -6.22 -6.50 -9.47
C SER A 34 -4.80 -6.48 -10.02
N LEU A 35 -3.88 -5.74 -9.38
CA LEU A 35 -2.46 -5.73 -9.77
C LEU A 35 -1.79 -7.08 -9.52
N ILE A 36 -2.06 -7.70 -8.36
CA ILE A 36 -1.54 -9.04 -8.04
C ILE A 36 -2.02 -10.06 -9.06
N LEU A 37 -3.31 -10.05 -9.40
CA LEU A 37 -3.85 -10.97 -10.39
C LEU A 37 -3.21 -10.74 -11.77
N ALA A 38 -3.09 -9.50 -12.22
CA ALA A 38 -2.52 -9.16 -13.53
C ALA A 38 -1.04 -9.54 -13.64
N PHE A 39 -0.24 -9.21 -12.63
CA PHE A 39 1.21 -9.45 -12.64
C PHE A 39 1.58 -10.90 -12.32
N LEU A 40 1.05 -11.45 -11.22
CA LEU A 40 1.53 -12.73 -10.67
C LEU A 40 0.76 -13.94 -11.20
N GLU A 41 -0.56 -13.83 -11.38
CA GLU A 41 -1.40 -14.98 -11.75
C GLU A 41 -1.63 -15.10 -13.25
N ARG A 42 -1.89 -13.99 -13.94
CA ARG A 42 -2.23 -13.98 -15.37
C ARG A 42 -1.04 -13.64 -16.26
N GLY A 43 0.01 -12.99 -15.73
CA GLY A 43 1.16 -12.56 -16.50
C GLY A 43 0.84 -11.53 -17.59
N GLU A 44 -0.26 -10.78 -17.42
CA GLU A 44 -0.75 -9.77 -18.36
C GLU A 44 -0.02 -8.43 -18.22
N MET A 45 0.72 -8.25 -17.13
CA MET A 45 1.38 -7.00 -16.77
C MET A 45 2.86 -7.26 -16.57
N THR A 46 3.70 -6.48 -17.23
CA THR A 46 5.15 -6.52 -17.04
C THR A 46 5.56 -5.90 -15.70
N LYS A 47 6.77 -6.20 -15.23
CA LYS A 47 7.33 -5.56 -14.02
C LYS A 47 7.38 -4.03 -14.16
N ALA A 48 7.77 -3.52 -15.33
CA ALA A 48 7.88 -2.09 -15.58
C ALA A 48 6.51 -1.39 -15.46
N GLU A 49 5.49 -1.93 -16.14
CA GLU A 49 4.11 -1.41 -16.07
C GLU A 49 3.54 -1.49 -14.65
N LEU A 50 3.80 -2.59 -13.93
CA LEU A 50 3.38 -2.73 -12.54
C LEU A 50 3.95 -1.61 -11.67
N LEU A 51 5.26 -1.38 -11.76
CA LEU A 51 5.94 -0.39 -10.94
C LEU A 51 5.53 1.04 -11.32
N ASP A 52 5.32 1.34 -12.61
CA ASP A 52 4.79 2.63 -13.07
C ASP A 52 3.41 2.89 -12.46
N THR A 53 2.54 1.87 -12.53
CA THR A 53 1.20 1.90 -11.98
C THR A 53 1.21 2.09 -10.44
N MET A 54 2.11 1.41 -9.74
CA MET A 54 2.27 1.55 -8.28
C MET A 54 2.79 2.93 -7.88
N TYR A 55 3.74 3.48 -8.62
CA TYR A 55 4.29 4.80 -8.39
C TYR A 55 3.26 5.90 -8.67
N GLU A 56 2.53 5.79 -9.78
CA GLU A 56 1.44 6.70 -10.13
C GLU A 56 0.33 6.68 -9.07
N TYR A 57 -0.08 5.49 -8.61
CA TYR A 57 -1.04 5.37 -7.51
C TYR A 57 -0.56 6.12 -6.27
N GLY A 58 0.71 5.91 -5.90
CA GLY A 58 1.34 6.59 -4.77
C GLY A 58 1.34 8.11 -4.90
N CYS A 59 1.62 8.64 -6.10
CA CYS A 59 1.63 10.07 -6.39
C CYS A 59 0.23 10.70 -6.32
N ASN A 60 -0.82 9.92 -6.61
CA ASN A 60 -2.21 10.37 -6.62
C ASN A 60 -2.93 10.18 -5.28
N ASP A 61 -2.52 9.22 -4.44
CA ASP A 61 -3.10 9.06 -3.10
C ASP A 61 -2.54 10.11 -2.12
N PHE A 62 -3.42 10.92 -1.53
CA PHE A 62 -3.00 12.03 -0.65
C PHE A 62 -2.16 11.63 0.57
N ARG A 63 -2.25 10.38 1.04
CA ARG A 63 -1.44 9.91 2.17
C ARG A 63 -0.08 9.42 1.68
N LEU A 64 -0.08 8.62 0.61
CA LEU A 64 1.16 8.08 0.04
C LEU A 64 2.01 9.18 -0.61
N LYS A 65 1.38 10.15 -1.29
CA LYS A 65 2.04 11.32 -1.88
C LYS A 65 2.89 12.09 -0.87
N LYS A 66 2.40 12.22 0.37
CA LYS A 66 3.15 12.89 1.45
C LYS A 66 4.41 12.12 1.83
N ILE A 67 4.35 10.78 1.81
CA ILE A 67 5.50 9.92 2.09
C ILE A 67 6.51 9.98 0.94
N ILE A 68 6.04 9.87 -0.30
CA ILE A 68 6.88 10.01 -1.49
C ILE A 68 7.63 11.35 -1.48
N ALA A 69 6.92 12.45 -1.23
CA ALA A 69 7.51 13.78 -1.16
C ALA A 69 8.53 13.91 -0.01
N ARG A 70 8.24 13.33 1.17
CA ARG A 70 9.15 13.37 2.32
C ARG A 70 10.49 12.70 2.02
N HIS A 71 10.46 11.57 1.30
CA HIS A 71 11.65 10.78 0.97
C HIS A 71 12.27 11.16 -0.38
N ASN A 72 11.73 12.17 -1.09
CA ASN A 72 12.07 12.48 -2.48
C ASN A 72 12.08 11.23 -3.37
N ALA A 73 11.12 10.34 -3.15
CA ALA A 73 11.13 9.02 -3.76
C ALA A 73 10.80 9.11 -5.25
N THR A 74 11.62 8.46 -6.08
CA THR A 74 11.43 8.40 -7.53
C THR A 74 10.88 7.05 -7.97
N ARG A 75 10.62 6.91 -9.27
CA ARG A 75 10.21 5.63 -9.86
C ARG A 75 11.32 4.58 -9.77
N GLU A 76 12.58 4.99 -9.83
CA GLU A 76 13.76 4.13 -9.67
C GLU A 76 13.88 3.61 -8.24
N ASP A 77 13.53 4.43 -7.23
CA ASP A 77 13.48 3.97 -5.84
C ASP A 77 12.45 2.86 -5.63
N TYR A 78 11.30 2.95 -6.31
CA TYR A 78 10.28 1.90 -6.29
C TYR A 78 10.84 0.59 -6.85
N GLU A 79 11.60 0.66 -7.94
CA GLU A 79 12.23 -0.52 -8.54
C GLU A 79 13.28 -1.15 -7.62
N LEU A 80 14.19 -0.33 -7.09
CA LEU A 80 15.22 -0.78 -6.16
C LEU A 80 14.61 -1.53 -4.98
N VAL A 81 13.61 -0.92 -4.34
CA VAL A 81 12.93 -1.51 -3.18
C VAL A 81 12.15 -2.76 -3.57
N PHE A 82 11.46 -2.73 -4.71
CA PHE A 82 10.70 -3.88 -5.19
C PHE A 82 11.61 -5.07 -5.43
N ASP A 83 12.74 -4.88 -6.09
CA ASP A 83 13.70 -5.96 -6.37
C ASP A 83 14.28 -6.56 -5.10
N LYS A 84 14.58 -5.73 -4.09
CA LYS A 84 15.03 -6.20 -2.77
C LYS A 84 13.98 -7.10 -2.11
N ILE A 85 12.72 -6.66 -2.09
CA ILE A 85 11.62 -7.42 -1.46
C ILE A 85 11.29 -8.66 -2.29
N PHE A 86 11.25 -8.54 -3.61
CA PHE A 86 10.95 -9.63 -4.54
C PHE A 86 12.00 -10.74 -4.42
N HIS A 87 13.29 -10.41 -4.37
CA HIS A 87 14.35 -11.41 -4.27
C HIS A 87 14.26 -12.25 -2.98
N TRP A 88 14.01 -11.60 -1.83
CA TRP A 88 14.02 -12.28 -0.53
C TRP A 88 12.66 -12.78 -0.06
N ALA A 89 11.57 -12.21 -0.55
CA ALA A 89 10.24 -12.46 -0.05
C ALA A 89 9.18 -12.37 -1.17
N ASN A 90 9.41 -13.11 -2.25
CA ASN A 90 8.41 -13.43 -3.27
C ASN A 90 7.31 -14.36 -2.71
N PHE A 91 6.52 -13.87 -1.76
CA PHE A 91 5.52 -14.68 -1.05
C PHE A 91 4.11 -14.10 -1.14
N LYS A 92 3.15 -15.00 -1.31
CA LYS A 92 1.72 -14.70 -1.37
C LYS A 92 0.96 -15.49 -0.31
N LYS A 93 0.04 -14.81 0.39
CA LYS A 93 -0.86 -15.38 1.39
C LYS A 93 -2.25 -14.84 1.13
N ARG A 94 -3.14 -15.71 0.66
CA ARG A 94 -4.50 -15.35 0.22
C ARG A 94 -4.43 -14.22 -0.83
N ARG A 95 -5.06 -13.07 -0.56
CA ARG A 95 -5.10 -11.89 -1.44
C ARG A 95 -3.96 -10.88 -1.21
N ARG A 96 -2.96 -11.25 -0.41
CA ARG A 96 -1.80 -10.39 -0.12
C ARG A 96 -0.56 -10.99 -0.75
N TYR A 97 0.18 -10.15 -1.46
CA TYR A 97 1.45 -10.48 -2.07
C TYR A 97 2.47 -9.44 -1.63
N LEU A 98 3.50 -9.88 -0.91
CA LEU A 98 4.36 -8.98 -0.15
C LEU A 98 5.04 -7.89 -1.02
N PRO A 99 5.63 -8.20 -2.19
CA PRO A 99 6.28 -7.19 -3.02
C PRO A 99 5.33 -6.07 -3.48
N ILE A 100 4.06 -6.38 -3.76
CA ILE A 100 3.07 -5.37 -4.17
C ILE A 100 2.50 -4.66 -2.93
N ASN A 101 2.01 -5.41 -1.94
CA ASN A 101 1.33 -4.85 -0.77
C ASN A 101 2.19 -3.83 -0.01
N SER A 102 3.51 -3.99 0.01
CA SER A 102 4.43 -3.13 0.76
C SER A 102 4.38 -1.65 0.34
N PHE A 103 3.91 -1.32 -0.86
CA PHE A 103 3.89 0.06 -1.37
C PHE A 103 2.55 0.80 -1.15
N PHE A 104 1.50 0.12 -0.69
CA PHE A 104 0.15 0.69 -0.64
C PHE A 104 -0.31 1.14 0.76
N PHE A 105 0.52 0.95 1.79
CA PHE A 105 0.20 1.34 3.16
C PHE A 105 1.21 2.37 3.63
N VAL A 106 0.74 3.38 4.36
CA VAL A 106 1.58 4.50 4.81
C VAL A 106 2.79 4.01 5.61
N SER A 107 2.56 3.15 6.59
CA SER A 107 3.62 2.64 7.47
C SER A 107 4.65 1.79 6.73
N SER A 108 4.21 0.95 5.78
CA SER A 108 5.13 0.11 5.02
C SER A 108 5.90 0.93 4.00
N LEU A 109 5.23 1.84 3.27
CA LEU A 109 5.87 2.71 2.29
C LEU A 109 6.89 3.66 2.95
N ASP A 110 6.56 4.26 4.08
CA ASP A 110 7.46 5.14 4.83
C ASP A 110 8.71 4.37 5.26
N TYR A 111 8.54 3.17 5.82
CA TYR A 111 9.65 2.34 6.26
C TYR A 111 10.55 1.90 5.09
N ILE A 112 9.98 1.40 3.99
CA ILE A 112 10.78 0.85 2.89
C ILE A 112 11.53 1.93 2.11
N LEU A 113 11.00 3.15 2.07
CA LEU A 113 11.69 4.29 1.46
C LEU A 113 12.78 4.85 2.40
N GLU A 114 12.50 4.94 3.70
CA GLU A 114 13.49 5.35 4.70
C GLU A 114 14.71 4.41 4.70
N HIS A 115 14.47 3.11 4.55
CA HIS A 115 15.49 2.06 4.58
C HIS A 115 15.82 1.52 3.19
N LYS A 116 15.59 2.31 2.12
CA LYS A 116 15.82 1.85 0.73
C LYS A 116 17.26 1.41 0.46
N ASN A 117 18.22 1.92 1.24
CA ASN A 117 19.64 1.59 1.13
C ASN A 117 20.09 0.46 2.09
N ASP A 118 19.21 -0.02 2.99
CA ASP A 118 19.52 -1.12 3.90
C ASP A 118 19.65 -2.47 3.16
N ASP A 119 20.16 -3.46 3.88
CA ASP A 119 20.18 -4.86 3.47
C ASP A 119 18.78 -5.37 3.06
N ALA A 120 18.74 -6.06 1.92
CA ALA A 120 17.51 -6.53 1.31
C ALA A 120 16.77 -7.58 2.15
N LYS A 121 17.50 -8.47 2.85
CA LYS A 121 16.92 -9.51 3.70
C LYS A 121 16.28 -8.88 4.94
N LYS A 122 16.94 -7.91 5.57
CA LYS A 122 16.40 -7.16 6.71
C LYS A 122 15.12 -6.42 6.32
N LEU A 123 15.13 -5.74 5.17
CA LEU A 123 13.98 -5.03 4.61
C LEU A 123 12.78 -5.98 4.38
N ALA A 124 13.02 -7.08 3.67
CA ALA A 124 12.02 -8.09 3.37
C ALA A 124 11.43 -8.73 4.64
N THR A 125 12.29 -9.09 5.61
CA THR A 125 11.88 -9.67 6.90
C THR A 125 10.97 -8.71 7.68
N LYS A 126 11.30 -7.40 7.70
CA LYS A 126 10.44 -6.40 8.33
C LYS A 126 9.06 -6.35 7.66
N MET A 127 9.01 -6.40 6.33
CA MET A 127 7.74 -6.40 5.60
C MET A 127 6.93 -7.67 5.87
N MET A 128 7.55 -8.84 5.91
CA MET A 128 6.88 -10.09 6.29
C MET A 128 6.23 -9.98 7.67
N ASN A 129 6.98 -9.48 8.67
CA ASN A 129 6.47 -9.25 10.01
C ASN A 129 5.34 -8.23 10.04
N HIS A 130 5.45 -7.13 9.28
CA HIS A 130 4.42 -6.09 9.21
C HIS A 130 3.08 -6.61 8.70
N PHE A 131 3.09 -7.51 7.73
CA PHE A 131 1.88 -8.06 7.12
C PHE A 131 1.47 -9.43 7.67
N HIS A 132 2.17 -9.93 8.70
CA HIS A 132 1.96 -11.24 9.32
C HIS A 132 1.98 -12.40 8.31
N PHE A 133 3.00 -12.41 7.45
CA PHE A 133 3.21 -13.52 6.53
C PHE A 133 3.74 -14.74 7.26
#